data_AF-A0A7E6F338-F1
#
_entry.id   AF-A0A7E6F338-F1
#
_cell.length_a   1.000
_cell.length_b   1.000
_cell.length_c   1.000
_cell.angle_alpha   90.00
_cell.angle_beta   90.00
_cell.angle_gamma   90.00
#
_symmetry.space_group_name_H-M   'P 1'
#
loop_
_entity.id
_entity.type
_entity.pdbx_description
1 polymer ?
#
loop_
_entity_poly.entity_id
_entity_poly.type
_entity_poly.pdbx_seq_one_letter_code
_entity_poly.pdbx_strand_id
1 'polypeptide(L)' 'MCDAAFEVPRKLPMCICYHGGSCIRGSNGTYICHCKEGYYGVDCSLMTSRGLLSALRSTKVTAITVPIVLLLIMGA' A
#
# COMPACT_ATOMS: atom_id res chain seq x y z
N MET A 1 -26.84 19.23 9.24
CA MET A 1 -27.16 17.96 8.56
C MET A 1 -26.79 18.14 7.10
N CYS A 2 -25.64 17.60 6.71
CA CYS A 2 -25.09 17.77 5.35
C CYS A 2 -25.41 16.50 4.56
N ASP A 3 -26.64 16.41 4.06
CA ASP A 3 -27.14 15.29 3.25
C ASP A 3 -27.22 15.66 1.76
N ALA A 4 -26.08 16.05 1.18
CA ALA A 4 -26.02 16.35 -0.25
C ALA A 4 -26.01 15.05 -1.08
N ALA A 5 -27.20 14.59 -1.49
CA ALA A 5 -27.43 13.45 -2.38
C ALA A 5 -27.06 13.72 -3.88
N PHE A 6 -26.19 14.70 -4.15
CA PHE A 6 -25.75 15.09 -5.50
C PHE A 6 -24.22 15.17 -5.64
N GLU A 7 -23.45 14.44 -4.86
CA GLU A 7 -22.12 14.06 -5.35
C GLU A 7 -22.35 12.93 -6.35
N VAL A 8 -22.58 13.28 -7.64
CA VAL A 8 -22.42 12.32 -8.74
C VAL A 8 -21.05 11.71 -8.50
N PRO A 9 -20.92 10.40 -8.20
CA PRO A 9 -19.63 9.81 -7.93
C PRO A 9 -18.80 10.10 -9.16
N ARG A 10 -17.83 11.01 -9.00
CA ARG A 10 -17.00 11.48 -10.10
C ARG A 10 -16.41 10.19 -10.64
N LYS A 11 -16.90 9.75 -11.81
CA LYS A 11 -16.48 8.51 -12.46
C LYS A 11 -15.00 8.74 -12.73
N LEU A 12 -14.18 8.39 -11.75
CA LEU A 12 -12.75 8.63 -11.78
C LEU A 12 -12.31 7.92 -13.05
N PRO A 13 -11.67 8.60 -14.00
CA PRO A 13 -11.28 7.97 -15.26
C PRO A 13 -10.55 6.69 -14.88
N MET A 14 -10.95 5.59 -15.54
CA MET A 14 -10.75 4.20 -15.11
C MET A 14 -9.28 3.90 -14.77
N CYS A 15 -8.87 4.31 -13.59
CA CYS A 15 -7.54 4.22 -13.04
C CYS A 15 -7.60 3.01 -12.12
N ILE A 16 -7.50 1.85 -12.75
CA ILE A 16 -7.58 0.56 -12.08
C ILE A 16 -6.22 0.36 -11.41
N CYS A 17 -6.19 0.42 -10.08
CA CYS A 17 -4.97 0.16 -9.31
C CYS A 17 -5.17 -1.12 -8.48
N TYR A 18 -4.31 -2.11 -8.70
CA TYR A 18 -4.30 -3.37 -7.95
C TYR A 18 -3.57 -3.23 -6.61
N HIS A 19 -3.68 -4.27 -5.77
CA HIS A 19 -2.95 -4.42 -4.51
C HIS A 19 -3.05 -3.22 -3.54
N GLY A 20 -4.19 -2.51 -3.58
CA GLY A 20 -4.45 -1.35 -2.72
C GLY A 20 -3.68 -0.09 -3.13
N GLY A 21 -3.27 0.02 -4.39
CA GLY A 21 -2.81 1.28 -4.98
C GLY A 21 -3.92 2.34 -4.96
N SER A 22 -3.52 3.62 -4.89
CA SER A 22 -4.46 4.75 -4.86
C SER A 22 -4.40 5.52 -6.16
N CYS A 23 -5.55 5.85 -6.74
CA CYS A 23 -5.56 6.68 -7.92
C CYS A 23 -5.40 8.16 -7.55
N ILE A 24 -4.38 8.81 -8.10
CA ILE A 24 -4.08 10.23 -7.86
C ILE A 24 -4.11 11.02 -9.16
N ARG A 25 -4.47 12.31 -9.07
CA ARG A 25 -4.41 13.23 -10.21
C ARG A 25 -2.96 13.69 -10.42
N GLY A 26 -2.43 13.40 -11.61
CA GLY A 26 -1.14 13.89 -12.08
C GLY A 26 -1.17 15.37 -12.48
N SER A 27 0.02 15.95 -12.68
CA SER A 27 0.22 17.37 -12.98
C SER A 27 -0.46 17.85 -14.26
N ASN A 28 -0.59 16.98 -15.27
CA ASN A 28 -1.25 17.28 -16.54
C ASN A 28 -2.78 17.04 -16.52
N GLY A 29 -3.38 16.83 -15.34
CA GLY A 29 -4.79 16.48 -15.21
C GLY A 29 -5.12 15.02 -15.53
N THR A 30 -4.12 14.21 -15.87
CA THR A 30 -4.23 12.74 -16.02
C THR A 30 -4.37 12.06 -14.65
N TYR A 31 -4.77 10.80 -14.63
CA TYR A 31 -4.85 9.99 -13.42
C TYR A 31 -3.83 8.87 -13.49
N ILE A 32 -3.09 8.67 -12.40
CA ILE A 32 -2.04 7.67 -12.29
C ILE A 32 -2.21 6.87 -11.01
N CYS A 33 -1.77 5.60 -11.02
CA CYS A 33 -1.75 4.79 -9.81
C CYS A 33 -0.53 5.12 -8.95
N HIS A 34 -0.78 5.52 -7.71
CA HIS A 34 0.20 5.56 -6.65
C HIS A 34 0.28 4.17 -6.00
N CYS A 35 1.29 3.40 -6.39
CA CYS A 35 1.49 2.03 -5.90
C CYS A 35 1.98 2.01 -4.45
N LYS A 36 1.56 0.98 -3.70
CA LYS A 36 2.15 0.69 -2.39
C LYS A 36 3.57 0.16 -2.54
N GLU A 37 4.32 0.22 -1.45
CA GLU A 37 5.68 -0.29 -1.41
C GLU A 37 5.72 -1.74 -1.91
N GLY A 38 6.66 -1.99 -2.83
CA GLY A 38 6.85 -3.30 -3.41
C GLY A 38 5.99 -3.64 -4.63
N TYR A 39 5.09 -2.75 -5.06
CA TYR A 39 4.31 -2.87 -6.30
C TYR A 39 4.67 -1.78 -7.30
N TYR A 40 4.52 -2.07 -8.59
CA TYR A 40 4.84 -1.15 -9.69
C TYR A 40 4.05 -1.50 -10.97
N GLY A 41 4.24 -0.70 -12.02
CA GLY A 41 3.47 -0.77 -13.27
C GLY A 41 2.41 0.32 -13.36
N VAL A 42 1.73 0.42 -14.51
CA VAL A 42 0.71 1.46 -14.75
C VAL A 42 -0.50 1.34 -13.81
N ASP A 43 -0.82 0.10 -13.43
CA ASP A 43 -1.96 -0.33 -12.63
C ASP A 43 -1.54 -1.02 -11.33
N CYS A 44 -0.25 -1.01 -10.97
CA CYS A 44 0.30 -1.70 -9.80
C CYS A 44 0.12 -3.24 -9.82
N SER A 45 -0.03 -3.87 -10.98
CA SER A 45 -0.14 -5.33 -11.10
C SER A 45 1.17 -6.09 -10.90
N LEU A 46 2.32 -5.41 -11.05
CA LEU A 46 3.63 -6.03 -10.93
C LEU A 46 4.18 -5.88 -9.52
N MET A 47 4.84 -6.94 -9.04
CA MET A 47 5.43 -7.00 -7.69
C MET A 47 6.94 -7.10 -7.79
N THR A 48 7.66 -6.31 -7.00
CA THR A 48 9.12 -6.37 -6.95
C THR A 48 9.56 -7.43 -5.93
N SER A 49 10.83 -7.82 -5.94
CA SER A 49 11.38 -8.77 -4.96
C SER A 49 11.18 -8.29 -3.52
N ARG A 50 11.31 -6.98 -3.28
CA ARG A 50 10.95 -6.34 -2.01
C ARG A 50 9.47 -6.46 -1.68
N GLY A 51 8.58 -6.38 -2.67
CA GLY A 51 7.14 -6.57 -2.53
C GLY A 51 6.83 -7.96 -2.01
N LEU A 52 7.41 -8.98 -2.65
CA LEU A 52 7.33 -10.37 -2.20
C LEU A 52 7.86 -10.52 -0.77
N LEU A 53 9.03 -9.91 -0.49
CA LEU A 53 9.59 -9.90 0.86
C LEU A 53 8.69 -9.18 1.85
N SER A 54 7.97 -8.11 1.50
CA SER A 54 7.02 -7.43 2.39
C SER A 54 5.72 -8.21 2.59
N ALA A 55 5.26 -8.95 1.58
CA ALA A 55 4.13 -9.87 1.74
C ALA A 55 4.48 -11.07 2.64
N LEU A 56 5.72 -11.57 2.54
CA LEU A 56 6.27 -12.61 3.40
C LEU A 56 6.64 -12.08 4.79
N ARG A 57 7.16 -10.85 4.86
CA ARG A 57 7.41 -10.05 6.06
C ARG A 57 6.12 -9.35 6.48
N SER A 58 5.05 -10.12 6.58
CA SER A 58 3.97 -9.79 7.49
C SER A 58 4.65 -9.43 8.82
N THR A 59 4.44 -8.20 9.29
CA THR A 59 5.14 -7.49 10.37
C THR A 59 5.27 -8.25 11.70
N LYS A 60 4.74 -9.47 11.77
CA LYS A 60 4.90 -10.45 12.84
C LYS A 60 6.37 -10.83 13.12
N VAL A 61 7.28 -10.78 12.15
CA VAL A 61 8.69 -11.18 12.36
C VAL A 61 9.41 -10.24 13.35
N THR A 62 9.21 -8.92 13.26
CA THR A 62 9.83 -7.94 14.18
C THR A 62 9.20 -7.99 15.57
N ALA A 63 7.91 -8.30 15.67
CA ALA A 63 7.20 -8.42 16.94
C ALA A 63 7.70 -9.61 17.80
N ILE A 64 8.20 -10.68 17.18
CA ILE A 64 8.67 -11.88 17.89
C ILE A 64 10.19 -11.81 18.16
N THR A 65 10.97 -11.23 17.25
CA THR A 65 12.43 -11.15 17.41
C THR A 65 12.86 -10.15 18.49
N VAL A 66 12.18 -9.01 18.63
CA VAL A 66 12.50 -8.00 19.65
C VAL A 66 12.40 -8.55 21.09
N PRO A 67 11.30 -9.19 21.53
CA PRO A 67 11.22 -9.73 22.89
C PRO A 67 12.21 -10.87 23.12
N ILE A 68 12.47 -11.74 22.13
CA ILE A 68 13.46 -12.83 22.27
C ILE A 68 14.86 -12.25 22.46
N VAL A 69 15.26 -11.25 21.69
CA VAL A 69 16.57 -10.61 21.82
C VAL A 69 16.71 -9.92 23.17
N LEU A 70 15.66 -9.24 23.66
CA LEU A 70 15.61 -8.64 25.00
C LEU A 70 15.81 -9.67 26.11
N LEU A 71 15.17 -10.84 26.00
CA LEU A 71 15.34 -11.94 26.96
C LEU A 71 16.77 -12.49 26.95
N LEU A 72 17.43 -12.54 25.78
CA LEU A 72 18.81 -13.00 25.65
C LEU A 72 19.83 -12.01 26.23
N ILE A 73 19.61 -10.69 26.09
CA ILE A 73 20.50 -9.66 26.64
C ILE A 73 20.28 -9.40 28.14
N MET A 74 19.05 -9.58 28.64
CA MET A 74 18.76 -9.45 30.08
C MET A 74 19.08 -10.74 30.86
N GLY A 75 19.24 -11.86 30.16
CA GLY A 75 19.63 -13.15 30.72
C GLY A 75 21.14 -13.41 30.71
N ALA A 76 21.96 -12.40 30.36
CA ALA A 76 23.43 -12.43 30.40
C ALA A 76 23.96 -11.41 31.43
#